data_AF-A0A183LAR9-F1
#
_entry.id   AF-A0A183LAR9-F1
#
_cell.length_a   1.000
_cell.length_b   1.000
_cell.length_c   1.000
_cell.angle_alpha   90.00
_cell.angle_beta   90.00
_cell.angle_gamma   90.00
#
_symmetry.space_group_name_H-M   'P 1'
#
loop_
_entity.id
_entity.type
_entity.pdbx_description
1 polymer ?
#
loop_
_entity_poly.entity_id
_entity_poly.type
_entity_poly.pdbx_seq_one_letter_code
_entity_poly.pdbx_strand_id
1 'polypeptide(L)'
;MQLWTDKIFSPIIVTFSGSPTARVVIGSPTEGNNGGLFWCPLLRSTCSRIDIDLEKETHMQPGLNGALLGYSMSSAYNNSRGPITVCAPRLSWSSAASVYLPGGCFEFNERLEEPQLNPAPSAICLNVKDSDKSIDLRYCTFGASVNQHPNRPKQLFMGGPHFYFEKGVGASVNTNTFERVITSIEDIPSNTLLGSSLDTTDRLYAPLPGLKSHELYVAYGGPGVPSSAVNSFTDKTKFGTGIVLIFQSNKQNGRNNIKPLMKIEGQSFGSRFGHSLIFLDINGDG
;
A
#
# COMPACT_ATOMS: atom_id res chain seq x y z
N MET A 1 -27.83 4.11 -20.82
CA MET A 1 -27.80 3.87 -19.36
C MET A 1 -27.37 2.43 -19.18
N GLN A 2 -26.06 2.15 -19.15
CA GLN A 2 -25.54 0.79 -19.08
C GLN A 2 -25.17 0.53 -17.61
N LEU A 3 -25.84 -0.46 -17.01
CA LEU A 3 -25.80 -0.76 -15.59
C LEU A 3 -24.39 -1.23 -15.18
N TRP A 4 -23.81 -0.54 -14.20
CA TRP A 4 -22.49 -0.77 -13.61
C TRP A 4 -22.55 -1.79 -12.45
N THR A 5 -23.44 -2.78 -12.53
CA THR A 5 -23.79 -3.64 -11.37
C THR A 5 -22.76 -4.73 -11.06
N ASP A 6 -21.84 -5.03 -11.98
CA ASP A 6 -20.90 -6.16 -11.84
C ASP A 6 -19.44 -5.75 -11.60
N LYS A 7 -19.16 -4.45 -11.42
CA LYS A 7 -17.79 -3.95 -11.17
C LYS A 7 -17.58 -3.63 -9.70
N ILE A 8 -16.56 -4.25 -9.09
CA ILE A 8 -16.08 -3.84 -7.77
C ILE A 8 -15.19 -2.62 -7.99
N PHE A 9 -15.67 -1.46 -7.55
CA PHE A 9 -14.86 -0.25 -7.46
C PHE A 9 -14.10 -0.24 -6.14
N SER A 10 -12.85 0.22 -6.17
CA SER A 10 -12.10 0.48 -4.93
C SER A 10 -12.81 1.59 -4.15
N PRO A 11 -12.91 1.49 -2.81
CA PRO A 11 -13.49 2.54 -1.98
C PRO A 11 -12.63 3.82 -1.94
N ILE A 12 -11.43 3.79 -2.51
CA ILE A 12 -10.52 4.94 -2.52
C ILE A 12 -10.81 5.77 -3.76
N ILE A 13 -11.25 7.01 -3.53
CA ILE A 13 -11.57 8.01 -4.53
C ILE A 13 -10.58 9.16 -4.35
N VAL A 14 -9.78 9.47 -5.38
CA VAL A 14 -8.83 10.58 -5.33
C VAL A 14 -9.37 11.76 -6.14
N THR A 15 -9.54 12.91 -5.49
CA THR A 15 -9.98 14.15 -6.14
C THR A 15 -8.79 14.94 -6.68
N PHE A 16 -8.86 15.31 -7.95
CA PHE A 16 -7.92 16.17 -8.67
C PHE A 16 -8.57 17.52 -8.99
N SER A 17 -7.80 18.61 -9.00
CA SER A 17 -8.25 19.98 -9.29
C SER A 17 -7.13 20.76 -9.96
N GLY A 18 -6.61 20.21 -11.06
CA GLY A 18 -5.63 20.88 -11.93
C GLY A 18 -6.23 21.73 -13.05
N SER A 19 -7.56 21.79 -13.16
CA SER A 19 -8.34 22.44 -14.24
C SER A 19 -9.59 23.07 -13.60
N PRO A 20 -10.31 24.04 -14.23
CA PRO A 20 -11.57 24.59 -13.70
C PRO A 20 -12.67 23.55 -13.43
N THR A 21 -12.42 22.28 -13.74
CA THR A 21 -13.28 21.15 -13.36
C THR A 21 -12.49 20.20 -12.46
N ALA A 22 -12.97 20.03 -11.23
CA ALA A 22 -12.50 18.96 -10.37
C ALA A 22 -12.75 17.61 -11.06
N ARG A 23 -11.79 16.69 -10.92
CA ARG A 23 -11.82 15.34 -11.48
C ARG A 23 -11.70 14.35 -10.35
N VAL A 24 -12.18 13.14 -10.60
CA VAL A 24 -12.16 12.05 -9.65
C VAL A 24 -11.52 10.86 -10.33
N VAL A 25 -10.49 10.28 -9.73
CA VAL A 25 -9.91 9.01 -10.19
C VAL A 25 -10.50 7.87 -9.36
N ILE A 26 -10.97 6.84 -10.05
CA ILE A 26 -11.64 5.67 -9.49
C ILE A 26 -10.90 4.41 -9.96
N GLY A 27 -10.48 3.60 -9.01
CA GLY A 27 -9.97 2.26 -9.27
C GLY A 27 -11.10 1.24 -9.40
N SER A 28 -10.97 0.30 -10.32
CA SER A 28 -11.90 -0.81 -10.50
C SER A 28 -11.10 -2.11 -10.59
N PRO A 29 -10.65 -2.69 -9.47
CA PRO A 29 -9.69 -3.79 -9.44
C PRO A 29 -10.12 -5.07 -10.15
N THR A 30 -11.42 -5.25 -10.35
CA THR A 30 -11.99 -6.42 -11.04
C THR A 30 -12.45 -6.13 -12.47
N GLU A 31 -12.09 -4.97 -13.01
CA GLU A 31 -12.42 -4.61 -14.39
C GLU A 31 -11.53 -5.36 -15.38
N GLY A 32 -12.14 -5.95 -16.41
CA GLY A 32 -11.42 -6.73 -17.40
C GLY A 32 -10.60 -7.85 -16.77
N ASN A 33 -9.42 -8.10 -17.34
CA ASN A 33 -8.53 -9.16 -16.87
C ASN A 33 -7.68 -8.75 -15.66
N ASN A 34 -7.30 -7.47 -15.54
CA ASN A 34 -6.25 -7.04 -14.62
C ASN A 34 -6.65 -5.89 -13.70
N GLY A 35 -7.90 -5.44 -13.74
CA GLY A 35 -8.34 -4.20 -13.13
C GLY A 35 -8.23 -3.02 -14.09
N GLY A 36 -8.81 -1.90 -13.70
CA GLY A 36 -8.89 -0.72 -14.53
C GLY A 36 -8.98 0.56 -13.72
N LEU A 37 -8.71 1.67 -14.38
CA LEU A 37 -8.78 3.00 -13.81
C LEU A 37 -9.70 3.87 -14.65
N PHE A 38 -10.44 4.74 -13.97
CA PHE A 38 -11.36 5.66 -14.60
C PHE A 38 -11.16 7.05 -14.03
N TRP A 39 -11.33 8.07 -14.86
CA TRP A 39 -11.46 9.44 -14.39
C TRP A 39 -12.82 10.01 -14.76
N CYS A 40 -13.42 10.71 -13.82
CA CYS A 40 -14.75 11.29 -13.93
C CYS A 40 -14.67 12.79 -13.62
N PRO A 41 -15.21 13.68 -14.48
CA PRO A 41 -15.45 15.06 -14.08
C PRO A 41 -16.47 15.09 -12.93
N LEU A 42 -16.22 15.87 -11.87
CA LEU A 42 -16.99 15.86 -10.60
C LEU A 42 -18.50 16.13 -10.78
N LEU A 43 -18.89 16.82 -11.86
CA LEU A 43 -20.27 17.21 -12.16
C LEU A 43 -20.86 16.43 -13.36
N ARG A 44 -20.20 15.37 -13.83
CA ARG A 44 -20.68 14.55 -14.95
C ARG A 44 -20.83 13.10 -14.55
N SER A 45 -21.88 12.45 -15.06
CA SER A 45 -22.17 11.03 -14.83
C SER A 45 -21.41 10.07 -15.74
N THR A 46 -20.46 10.59 -16.54
CA THR A 46 -19.69 9.80 -17.51
C THR A 46 -18.21 9.86 -17.16
N CYS A 47 -17.61 8.69 -17.06
CA CYS A 47 -16.19 8.52 -16.78
C CYS A 47 -15.48 8.01 -18.02
N SER A 48 -14.24 8.43 -18.20
CA SER A 48 -13.36 7.91 -19.23
C SER A 48 -12.36 6.94 -18.61
N ARG A 49 -12.02 5.88 -19.34
CA ARG A 49 -10.98 4.93 -18.92
C ARG A 49 -9.61 5.62 -19.00
N ILE A 50 -8.72 5.28 -18.06
CA ILE A 50 -7.29 5.58 -18.13
C ILE A 50 -6.62 4.30 -18.60
N ASP A 51 -5.99 4.34 -19.77
CA ASP A 51 -5.37 3.17 -20.37
C ASP A 51 -3.94 2.99 -19.84
N ILE A 52 -3.63 1.76 -19.44
CA ILE A 52 -2.29 1.32 -19.06
C ILE A 52 -2.08 -0.09 -19.59
N ASP A 53 -0.96 -0.28 -20.27
CA ASP A 53 -0.54 -1.58 -20.77
C ASP A 53 0.40 -2.24 -19.75
N LEU A 54 -0.17 -3.03 -18.84
CA LEU A 54 0.60 -3.69 -17.78
C LEU A 54 1.65 -4.67 -18.35
N GLU A 55 1.42 -5.26 -19.52
CA GLU A 55 2.39 -6.18 -20.13
C GLU A 55 3.60 -5.42 -20.68
N LYS A 56 3.38 -4.23 -21.24
CA LYS A 56 4.45 -3.36 -21.72
C LYS A 56 5.22 -2.67 -20.59
N GLU A 57 4.52 -2.20 -19.57
CA GLU A 57 5.11 -1.43 -18.47
C GLU A 57 5.82 -2.29 -17.42
N THR A 58 5.77 -3.63 -17.55
CA THR A 58 6.28 -4.56 -16.53
C THR A 58 6.84 -5.85 -17.15
N HIS A 59 7.49 -6.70 -16.34
CA HIS A 59 7.87 -8.07 -16.74
C HIS A 59 6.78 -9.09 -16.35
N MET A 60 5.51 -8.69 -16.47
CA MET A 60 4.38 -9.57 -16.20
C MET A 60 4.40 -10.77 -17.15
N GLN A 61 4.07 -11.96 -16.64
CA GLN A 61 3.96 -13.13 -17.50
C GLN A 61 2.74 -12.97 -18.40
N PRO A 62 2.89 -13.14 -19.73
CA PRO A 62 1.76 -13.10 -20.64
C PRO A 62 0.70 -14.12 -20.23
N GLY A 63 -0.57 -13.70 -20.23
CA GLY A 63 -1.72 -14.56 -19.92
C GLY A 63 -2.03 -14.81 -18.45
N LEU A 64 -1.24 -14.26 -17.51
CA LEU A 64 -1.64 -14.20 -16.10
C LEU A 64 -2.58 -13.01 -15.88
N ASN A 65 -3.80 -13.30 -15.46
CA ASN A 65 -4.81 -12.29 -15.15
C ASN A 65 -4.90 -12.03 -13.63
N GLY A 66 -5.57 -10.93 -13.27
CA GLY A 66 -5.96 -10.63 -11.91
C GLY A 66 -4.95 -9.78 -11.14
N ALA A 67 -4.24 -8.85 -11.81
CA ALA A 67 -3.29 -7.95 -11.16
C ALA A 67 -3.91 -7.01 -10.10
N LEU A 68 -5.23 -6.80 -10.16
CA LEU A 68 -6.00 -5.91 -9.28
C LEU A 68 -5.56 -4.44 -9.38
N LEU A 69 -5.31 -3.93 -10.58
CA LEU A 69 -5.00 -2.53 -10.81
C LEU A 69 -6.11 -1.61 -10.28
N GLY A 70 -5.72 -0.58 -9.53
CA GLY A 70 -6.65 0.34 -8.90
C GLY A 70 -7.12 -0.13 -7.52
N TYR A 71 -6.46 -1.11 -6.92
CA TYR A 71 -6.81 -1.62 -5.59
C TYR A 71 -6.61 -0.55 -4.53
N SER A 72 -5.45 0.10 -4.53
CA SER A 72 -5.13 1.21 -3.64
C SER A 72 -4.56 2.38 -4.43
N MET A 73 -4.80 3.60 -3.93
CA MET A 73 -4.37 4.84 -4.58
C MET A 73 -4.00 5.89 -3.54
N SER A 74 -3.10 6.79 -3.91
CA SER A 74 -2.67 7.90 -3.06
C SER A 74 -2.31 9.12 -3.92
N SER A 75 -2.57 10.31 -3.38
CA SER A 75 -2.00 11.56 -3.91
C SER A 75 -1.53 12.42 -2.74
N ALA A 76 -0.28 12.88 -2.82
CA ALA A 76 0.33 13.70 -1.78
C ALA A 76 0.03 15.20 -1.94
N TYR A 77 -0.59 15.61 -3.04
CA TYR A 77 -0.56 17.02 -3.45
C TYR A 77 -1.86 17.72 -3.06
N ASN A 78 -1.81 18.50 -1.97
CA ASN A 78 -2.94 19.27 -1.44
C ASN A 78 -3.60 20.23 -2.46
N ASN A 79 -2.87 20.63 -3.49
CA ASN A 79 -3.36 21.52 -4.56
C ASN A 79 -3.77 20.76 -5.82
N SER A 80 -3.84 19.42 -5.74
CA SER A 80 -4.47 18.55 -6.72
C SER A 80 -3.91 18.66 -8.15
N ARG A 81 -2.64 19.05 -8.23
CA ARG A 81 -1.86 19.10 -9.46
C ARG A 81 -0.86 17.97 -9.55
N GLY A 82 -0.18 17.58 -8.48
CA GLY A 82 0.88 16.58 -8.58
C GLY A 82 0.40 15.15 -8.85
N PRO A 83 1.35 14.23 -9.11
CA PRO A 83 1.08 12.87 -9.54
C PRO A 83 0.18 12.08 -8.59
N ILE A 84 -0.46 11.04 -9.14
CA ILE A 84 -1.20 10.02 -8.40
C ILE A 84 -0.44 8.71 -8.45
N THR A 85 -0.32 8.05 -7.30
CA THR A 85 0.15 6.67 -7.24
C THR A 85 -1.04 5.73 -7.23
N VAL A 86 -1.02 4.72 -8.11
CA VAL A 86 -2.03 3.66 -8.18
C VAL A 86 -1.35 2.30 -8.11
N CYS A 87 -1.90 1.38 -7.33
CA CYS A 87 -1.29 0.07 -7.15
C CYS A 87 -2.12 -1.11 -7.66
N ALA A 88 -1.40 -2.18 -7.97
CA ALA A 88 -1.86 -3.48 -8.42
C ALA A 88 -1.18 -4.56 -7.54
N PRO A 89 -1.72 -4.90 -6.37
CA PRO A 89 -1.05 -5.77 -5.39
C PRO A 89 -0.85 -7.20 -5.87
N ARG A 90 -1.57 -7.65 -6.91
CA ARG A 90 -1.42 -8.98 -7.50
C ARG A 90 -0.65 -8.95 -8.82
N LEU A 91 -0.01 -7.83 -9.15
CA LEU A 91 0.89 -7.76 -10.31
C LEU A 91 1.97 -8.83 -10.17
N SER A 92 2.04 -9.70 -11.17
CA SER A 92 3.00 -10.80 -11.21
C SER A 92 4.28 -10.39 -11.91
N TRP A 93 5.36 -11.11 -11.61
CA TRP A 93 6.67 -10.89 -12.18
C TRP A 93 7.34 -12.22 -12.46
N SER A 94 7.78 -12.43 -13.70
CA SER A 94 8.52 -13.62 -14.10
C SER A 94 10.02 -13.40 -13.98
N SER A 95 10.70 -14.28 -13.25
CA SER A 95 12.16 -14.28 -13.15
C SER A 95 12.69 -15.72 -13.01
N ALA A 96 13.71 -16.08 -13.79
CA ALA A 96 14.39 -17.38 -13.75
C ALA A 96 13.42 -18.59 -13.69
N ALA A 97 12.44 -18.63 -14.60
CA ALA A 97 11.39 -19.65 -14.69
C ALA A 97 10.42 -19.76 -13.47
N SER A 98 10.47 -18.80 -12.55
CA SER A 98 9.56 -18.70 -11.40
C SER A 98 8.68 -17.46 -11.50
N VAL A 99 7.44 -17.60 -11.03
CA VAL A 99 6.48 -16.49 -10.91
C VAL A 99 6.51 -15.97 -9.49
N TYR A 100 6.65 -14.65 -9.37
CA TYR A 100 6.56 -13.90 -8.12
C TYR A 100 5.31 -13.02 -8.16
N LEU A 101 4.72 -12.75 -7.00
CA LEU A 101 3.70 -11.72 -6.82
C LEU A 101 4.26 -10.59 -5.94
N PRO A 102 5.20 -9.78 -6.48
CA PRO A 102 5.70 -8.62 -5.75
C PRO A 102 4.61 -7.58 -5.52
N GLY A 103 3.57 -7.53 -6.37
CA GLY A 103 2.73 -6.36 -6.51
C GLY A 103 3.45 -5.24 -7.24
N GLY A 104 2.79 -4.10 -7.39
CA GLY A 104 3.37 -2.95 -8.10
C GLY A 104 2.54 -1.69 -7.89
N CYS A 105 3.20 -0.55 -8.01
CA CYS A 105 2.56 0.77 -7.99
C CYS A 105 3.09 1.61 -9.15
N PHE A 106 2.20 2.38 -9.75
CA PHE A 106 2.46 3.23 -10.90
C PHE A 106 2.22 4.68 -10.50
N GLU A 107 3.19 5.55 -10.75
CA GLU A 107 3.02 7.00 -10.62
C GLU A 107 2.56 7.55 -11.98
N PHE A 108 1.39 8.17 -12.01
CA PHE A 108 0.87 8.86 -13.20
C PHE A 108 1.10 10.36 -13.07
N ASN A 109 1.40 11.03 -14.17
CA ASN A 109 1.53 12.48 -14.19
C ASN A 109 0.17 13.19 -13.97
N GLU A 110 0.18 14.53 -13.91
CA GLU A 110 -1.02 15.36 -13.66
C GLU A 110 -2.14 15.18 -14.69
N ARG A 111 -1.81 14.64 -15.88
CA ARG A 111 -2.73 14.37 -16.98
C ARG A 111 -3.24 12.94 -16.99
N LEU A 112 -2.81 12.10 -16.05
CA LEU A 112 -3.10 10.67 -15.99
C LEU A 112 -2.50 9.91 -17.18
N GLU A 113 -1.37 10.40 -17.68
CA GLU A 113 -0.60 9.84 -18.77
C GLU A 113 0.76 9.33 -18.24
N GLU A 114 1.48 8.57 -19.07
CA GLU A 114 2.87 8.14 -18.81
C GLU A 114 3.07 7.43 -17.46
N PRO A 115 2.40 6.28 -17.23
CA PRO A 115 2.56 5.53 -15.98
C PRO A 115 4.02 5.10 -15.78
N GLN A 116 4.60 5.43 -14.63
CA GLN A 116 5.94 4.98 -14.25
C GLN A 116 5.86 3.92 -13.16
N LEU A 117 6.31 2.70 -13.47
CA LEU A 117 6.37 1.62 -12.49
C LEU A 117 7.42 1.93 -11.41
N ASN A 118 7.00 1.85 -10.15
CA ASN A 118 7.93 1.85 -9.02
C ASN A 118 8.65 0.49 -8.93
N PRO A 119 10.00 0.44 -9.00
CA PRO A 119 10.76 -0.81 -8.98
C PRO A 119 10.94 -1.42 -7.58
N ALA A 120 10.58 -0.70 -6.50
CA ALA A 120 10.83 -1.17 -5.15
C ALA A 120 10.10 -2.48 -4.77
N PRO A 121 8.80 -2.69 -5.11
CA PRO A 121 8.11 -3.96 -4.89
C PRO A 121 8.87 -5.19 -5.39
N SER A 122 9.30 -5.18 -6.66
CA SER A 122 10.04 -6.29 -7.25
C SER A 122 11.44 -6.41 -6.63
N ALA A 123 12.13 -5.30 -6.43
CA ALA A 123 13.46 -5.28 -5.82
C ALA A 123 13.48 -5.72 -4.35
N ILE A 124 12.35 -5.69 -3.64
CA ILE A 124 12.21 -6.27 -2.29
C ILE A 124 11.83 -7.74 -2.40
N CYS A 125 10.79 -8.07 -3.17
CA CYS A 125 10.19 -9.40 -3.15
C CYS A 125 11.09 -10.48 -3.79
N LEU A 126 11.73 -10.17 -4.91
CA LEU A 126 12.58 -11.13 -5.62
C LEU A 126 13.89 -11.44 -4.87
N ASN A 127 14.27 -10.58 -3.92
CA ASN A 127 15.50 -10.72 -3.14
C ASN A 127 15.24 -11.35 -1.75
N VAL A 128 14.05 -11.89 -1.51
CA VAL A 128 13.77 -12.65 -0.29
C VAL A 128 14.61 -13.93 -0.31
N LYS A 129 15.39 -14.15 0.75
CA LYS A 129 16.22 -15.34 0.87
C LYS A 129 15.37 -16.62 0.79
N ASP A 130 15.82 -17.60 0.02
CA ASP A 130 15.16 -18.90 -0.19
C ASP A 130 13.81 -18.84 -0.96
N SER A 131 13.47 -17.70 -1.57
CA SER A 131 12.28 -17.57 -2.42
C SER A 131 12.34 -18.44 -3.67
N ASP A 132 13.53 -18.82 -4.12
CA ASP A 132 13.72 -19.81 -5.19
C ASP A 132 13.24 -21.21 -4.80
N LYS A 133 13.20 -21.54 -3.50
CA LYS A 133 12.83 -22.87 -2.98
C LYS A 133 11.44 -22.94 -2.38
N SER A 134 10.88 -21.83 -1.92
CA SER A 134 9.55 -21.77 -1.30
C SER A 134 8.63 -20.83 -2.06
N ILE A 135 7.48 -21.35 -2.52
CA ILE A 135 6.48 -20.55 -3.23
C ILE A 135 5.88 -19.48 -2.29
N ASP A 136 5.73 -19.78 -1.00
CA ASP A 136 5.14 -18.87 -0.01
C ASP A 136 5.94 -17.57 0.16
N LEU A 137 7.26 -17.64 -0.07
CA LEU A 137 8.16 -16.48 -0.01
C LEU A 137 8.11 -15.60 -1.26
N ARG A 138 7.41 -16.03 -2.31
CA ARG A 138 7.28 -15.28 -3.58
C ARG A 138 6.09 -14.33 -3.59
N TYR A 139 5.25 -14.36 -2.56
CA TYR A 139 4.05 -13.53 -2.41
C TYR A 139 4.33 -12.38 -1.46
N CYS A 140 4.47 -11.16 -1.98
CA CYS A 140 4.70 -9.97 -1.15
C CYS A 140 3.55 -8.99 -1.21
N THR A 141 2.89 -8.87 -2.37
CA THR A 141 1.67 -8.07 -2.58
C THR A 141 1.79 -6.60 -2.19
N PHE A 142 2.94 -5.98 -2.46
CA PHE A 142 3.11 -4.55 -2.21
C PHE A 142 2.10 -3.72 -2.99
N GLY A 143 1.60 -2.66 -2.35
CA GLY A 143 0.51 -1.85 -2.89
C GLY A 143 -0.87 -2.37 -2.50
N ALA A 144 -0.96 -3.30 -1.55
CA ALA A 144 -2.23 -3.63 -0.88
C ALA A 144 -2.77 -2.40 -0.13
N SER A 145 -1.86 -1.60 0.44
CA SER A 145 -2.14 -0.25 0.93
C SER A 145 -1.04 0.70 0.47
N VAL A 146 -1.39 1.96 0.23
CA VAL A 146 -0.47 3.01 -0.23
C VAL A 146 -0.88 4.37 0.31
N ASN A 147 0.08 5.20 0.69
CA ASN A 147 -0.15 6.60 1.07
C ASN A 147 1.13 7.43 0.87
N GLN A 148 0.97 8.74 0.72
CA GLN A 148 2.02 9.73 0.62
C GLN A 148 1.62 10.95 1.43
N HIS A 149 2.50 11.39 2.32
CA HIS A 149 2.22 12.55 3.16
C HIS A 149 2.46 13.85 2.38
N PRO A 150 1.58 14.86 2.46
CA PRO A 150 1.75 16.11 1.71
C PRO A 150 3.02 16.90 1.99
N ASN A 151 3.53 16.82 3.23
CA ASN A 151 4.80 17.45 3.60
C ASN A 151 6.03 16.63 3.17
N ARG A 152 5.83 15.42 2.63
CA ARG A 152 6.87 14.54 2.08
C ARG A 152 6.38 13.88 0.77
N PRO A 153 6.05 14.66 -0.27
CA PRO A 153 5.35 14.15 -1.45
C PRO A 153 6.18 13.17 -2.30
N LYS A 154 7.51 13.18 -2.12
CA LYS A 154 8.44 12.25 -2.77
C LYS A 154 8.72 10.98 -1.95
N GLN A 155 7.97 10.76 -0.88
CA GLN A 155 8.08 9.59 -0.04
C GLN A 155 6.78 8.79 -0.11
N LEU A 156 6.88 7.59 -0.68
CA LEU A 156 5.79 6.65 -0.86
C LEU A 156 5.83 5.58 0.23
N PHE A 157 4.73 5.42 0.94
CA PHE A 157 4.54 4.34 1.90
C PHE A 157 3.68 3.26 1.27
N MET A 158 4.13 2.01 1.34
CA MET A 158 3.43 0.85 0.80
C MET A 158 3.36 -0.25 1.85
N GLY A 159 2.27 -1.01 1.85
CA GLY A 159 2.13 -2.23 2.62
C GLY A 159 2.20 -3.47 1.73
N GLY A 160 2.86 -4.52 2.22
CA GLY A 160 2.99 -5.83 1.58
C GLY A 160 2.59 -6.95 2.55
N PRO A 161 1.28 -7.26 2.68
CA PRO A 161 0.75 -8.12 3.75
C PRO A 161 1.17 -9.59 3.66
N HIS A 162 1.42 -10.13 2.46
CA HIS A 162 1.81 -11.53 2.31
C HIS A 162 3.31 -11.79 2.48
N PHE A 163 4.11 -10.73 2.65
CA PHE A 163 5.57 -10.83 2.79
C PHE A 163 5.99 -11.78 3.91
N TYR A 164 6.91 -12.69 3.57
CA TYR A 164 7.57 -13.64 4.48
C TYR A 164 6.58 -14.46 5.33
N PHE A 165 5.90 -15.42 4.70
CA PHE A 165 4.88 -16.26 5.35
C PHE A 165 3.77 -15.43 6.02
N GLU A 166 3.27 -14.44 5.28
CA GLU A 166 2.13 -13.62 5.70
C GLU A 166 2.34 -12.85 7.02
N LYS A 167 3.59 -12.69 7.46
CA LYS A 167 3.92 -11.74 8.52
C LYS A 167 3.51 -10.33 8.10
N GLY A 168 3.82 -10.01 6.85
CA GLY A 168 3.61 -8.71 6.25
C GLY A 168 4.71 -7.72 6.61
N VAL A 169 4.75 -6.62 5.86
CA VAL A 169 5.80 -5.60 5.99
C VAL A 169 5.30 -4.23 5.50
N GLY A 170 5.81 -3.18 6.11
CA GLY A 170 5.71 -1.81 5.59
C GLY A 170 6.97 -1.42 4.83
N ALA A 171 6.83 -0.66 3.76
CA ALA A 171 7.95 -0.09 3.01
C ALA A 171 7.79 1.42 2.86
N SER A 172 8.91 2.14 2.98
CA SER A 172 9.05 3.55 2.64
C SER A 172 10.01 3.68 1.46
N VAL A 173 9.59 4.37 0.40
CA VAL A 173 10.34 4.49 -0.84
C VAL A 173 10.44 5.95 -1.27
N ASN A 174 11.65 6.41 -1.55
CA ASN A 174 11.85 7.69 -2.21
C ASN A 174 11.52 7.53 -3.70
N THR A 175 10.54 8.28 -4.21
CA THR A 175 10.07 8.11 -5.60
C THR A 175 11.02 8.67 -6.65
N ASN A 176 11.99 9.50 -6.26
CA ASN A 176 13.02 10.00 -7.19
C ASN A 176 14.25 9.09 -7.26
N THR A 177 14.72 8.57 -6.11
CA THR A 177 15.96 7.78 -6.03
C THR A 177 15.72 6.27 -5.98
N PHE A 178 14.47 5.85 -5.73
CA PHE A 178 14.07 4.45 -5.47
C PHE A 178 14.77 3.80 -4.28
N GLU A 179 15.42 4.61 -3.43
CA GLU A 179 15.89 4.17 -2.13
C GLU A 179 14.70 3.71 -1.31
N ARG A 180 14.83 2.53 -0.73
CA ARG A 180 13.74 1.83 -0.06
C ARG A 180 14.20 1.31 1.29
N VAL A 181 13.30 1.38 2.24
CA VAL A 181 13.49 0.83 3.58
C VAL A 181 12.26 0.03 3.96
N ILE A 182 12.46 -1.13 4.59
CA ILE A 182 11.37 -1.98 5.09
C ILE A 182 11.35 -2.07 6.61
N THR A 183 10.16 -2.24 7.18
CA THR A 183 9.97 -2.49 8.61
C THR A 183 10.54 -3.84 9.02
N SER A 184 10.90 -3.98 10.29
CA SER A 184 11.33 -5.26 10.84
C SER A 184 10.22 -6.30 10.78
N ILE A 185 10.60 -7.54 10.51
CA ILE A 185 9.76 -8.75 10.62
C ILE A 185 10.14 -9.60 11.84
N GLU A 186 11.19 -9.19 12.57
CA GLU A 186 11.53 -9.74 13.88
C GLU A 186 10.37 -9.37 14.82
N ASP A 187 9.82 -10.36 15.52
CA ASP A 187 8.65 -10.22 16.42
C ASP A 187 7.28 -10.00 15.75
N ILE A 188 7.18 -10.15 14.43
CA ILE A 188 5.90 -10.25 13.73
C ILE A 188 5.53 -11.73 13.56
N PRO A 189 4.42 -12.21 14.16
CA PRO A 189 3.93 -13.57 13.93
C PRO A 189 3.50 -13.76 12.47
N SER A 190 3.62 -14.98 11.94
CA SER A 190 3.05 -15.34 10.64
C SER A 190 1.54 -15.08 10.61
N ASN A 191 1.00 -14.83 9.41
CA ASN A 191 -0.42 -14.51 9.17
C ASN A 191 -0.92 -13.24 9.88
N THR A 192 -0.03 -12.34 10.32
CA THR A 192 -0.39 -11.02 10.86
C THR A 192 -0.91 -10.10 9.75
N LEU A 193 -0.43 -10.28 8.52
CA LEU A 193 -0.77 -9.46 7.35
C LEU A 193 -0.48 -7.97 7.56
N LEU A 194 0.64 -7.64 8.22
CA LEU A 194 1.06 -6.26 8.44
C LEU A 194 1.22 -5.51 7.10
N GLY A 195 0.67 -4.30 7.01
CA GLY A 195 0.63 -3.53 5.76
C GLY A 195 -0.63 -3.80 4.93
N SER A 196 -1.64 -4.47 5.50
CA SER A 196 -2.97 -4.53 4.89
C SER A 196 -3.64 -3.16 4.82
N SER A 197 -3.33 -2.28 5.77
CA SER A 197 -3.75 -0.88 5.79
C SER A 197 -2.58 -0.01 6.24
N LEU A 198 -2.60 1.26 5.89
CA LEU A 198 -1.61 2.21 6.36
C LEU A 198 -2.16 3.63 6.36
N ASP A 199 -1.60 4.48 7.22
CA ASP A 199 -1.78 5.92 7.16
C ASP A 199 -0.54 6.66 7.69
N THR A 200 -0.43 7.95 7.37
CA THR A 200 0.74 8.78 7.71
C THR A 200 0.33 10.07 8.40
N THR A 201 1.17 10.55 9.32
CA THR A 201 0.97 11.83 10.00
C THR A 201 2.31 12.43 10.39
N ASP A 202 2.43 13.75 10.38
CA ASP A 202 3.52 14.46 11.02
C ASP A 202 3.14 15.07 12.38
N ARG A 203 1.95 14.74 12.89
CA ARG A 203 1.36 15.26 14.13
C ARG A 203 0.89 14.13 15.04
N LEU A 204 1.75 13.15 15.30
CA LEU A 204 1.42 12.08 16.25
C LEU A 204 1.36 12.60 17.70
N TYR A 205 2.14 13.63 18.00
CA TYR A 205 2.21 14.28 19.29
C TYR A 205 1.99 15.77 19.13
N ALA A 206 1.38 16.39 20.14
CA ALA A 206 1.20 17.84 20.19
C ALA A 206 2.53 18.58 19.95
N PRO A 207 2.51 19.70 19.19
CA PRO A 207 3.72 20.40 18.80
C PRO A 207 4.43 20.99 20.03
N LEU A 208 5.71 20.64 20.19
CA LEU A 208 6.55 21.23 21.23
C LEU A 208 6.94 22.66 20.84
N PRO A 209 6.77 23.66 21.74
CA PRO A 209 7.14 25.05 21.46
C PRO A 209 8.60 25.18 21.02
N GLY A 210 8.82 25.75 19.83
CA GLY A 210 10.17 26.05 19.30
C GLY A 210 10.76 25.00 18.35
N LEU A 211 10.12 23.84 18.18
CA LEU A 211 10.51 22.86 17.15
C LEU A 211 9.82 23.17 15.82
N LYS A 212 10.62 23.49 14.79
CA LYS A 212 10.12 23.82 13.43
C LYS A 212 9.94 22.60 12.51
N SER A 213 10.51 21.46 12.86
CA SER A 213 10.43 20.25 12.04
C SER A 213 9.55 19.20 12.69
N HIS A 214 8.45 18.86 12.03
CA HIS A 214 7.61 17.74 12.41
C HIS A 214 8.24 16.44 11.90
N GLU A 215 8.34 15.44 12.77
CA GLU A 215 8.78 14.11 12.39
C GLU A 215 7.63 13.40 11.65
N LEU A 216 7.93 12.72 10.54
CA LEU A 216 6.91 11.95 9.84
C LEU A 216 6.78 10.56 10.47
N TYR A 217 5.54 10.17 10.75
CA TYR A 217 5.15 8.86 11.27
C TYR A 217 4.29 8.13 10.25
N VAL A 218 4.37 6.80 10.27
CA VAL A 218 3.53 5.91 9.48
C VAL A 218 3.01 4.80 10.38
N ALA A 219 1.72 4.51 10.29
CA ALA A 219 1.09 3.36 10.91
C ALA A 219 0.83 2.29 9.86
N TYR A 220 1.11 1.04 10.19
CA TYR A 220 0.73 -0.12 9.40
C TYR A 220 -0.18 -1.04 10.23
N GLY A 221 -1.30 -1.42 9.64
CA GLY A 221 -2.26 -2.33 10.25
C GLY A 221 -2.04 -3.76 9.77
N GLY A 222 -2.11 -4.70 10.71
CA GLY A 222 -2.05 -6.14 10.50
C GLY A 222 -3.31 -6.78 11.09
N PRO A 223 -4.40 -6.94 10.32
CA PRO A 223 -5.67 -7.45 10.84
C PRO A 223 -5.57 -8.88 11.38
N GLY A 224 -4.56 -9.64 10.98
CA GLY A 224 -4.39 -11.04 11.32
C GLY A 224 -5.42 -11.95 10.63
N VAL A 225 -5.00 -13.18 10.31
CA VAL A 225 -5.93 -14.26 9.95
C VAL A 225 -6.24 -15.05 11.22
N PRO A 226 -7.51 -15.17 11.63
CA PRO A 226 -7.88 -16.05 12.73
C PRO A 226 -7.55 -17.51 12.34
N SER A 227 -6.59 -18.13 13.02
CA SER A 227 -6.34 -19.56 12.88
C SER A 227 -6.62 -20.26 14.19
N SER A 228 -7.53 -21.23 14.15
CA SER A 228 -7.81 -22.15 15.26
C SER A 228 -6.81 -23.31 15.32
N ALA A 229 -5.96 -23.46 14.30
CA ALA A 229 -5.11 -24.64 14.12
C ALA A 229 -3.71 -24.26 13.67
N VAL A 230 -2.78 -24.11 14.62
CA VAL A 230 -1.37 -24.45 14.38
C VAL A 230 -0.82 -25.07 15.67
N ASN A 231 -0.43 -26.34 15.56
CA ASN A 231 0.36 -27.05 16.56
C ASN A 231 1.60 -26.22 16.91
N SER A 232 1.89 -26.09 18.21
CA SER A 232 3.18 -25.62 18.79
C SER A 232 3.51 -24.12 18.90
N PHE A 233 2.56 -23.18 18.69
CA PHE A 233 2.74 -21.81 19.19
C PHE A 233 1.87 -21.57 20.42
N THR A 234 2.52 -21.31 21.56
CA THR A 234 1.92 -21.18 22.89
C THR A 234 1.13 -19.90 23.13
N ASP A 235 1.05 -18.99 22.16
CA ASP A 235 0.39 -17.68 22.34
C ASP A 235 -1.04 -17.66 21.75
N LYS A 236 -1.89 -18.58 22.24
CA LYS A 236 -3.28 -18.77 21.80
C LYS A 236 -4.20 -17.58 22.06
N THR A 237 -3.76 -16.58 22.83
CA THR A 237 -4.60 -15.45 23.27
C THR A 237 -4.46 -14.19 22.41
N LYS A 238 -3.40 -14.07 21.60
CA LYS A 238 -3.12 -12.86 20.79
C LYS A 238 -3.10 -13.10 19.29
N PHE A 239 -2.99 -14.34 18.85
CA PHE A 239 -3.04 -14.67 17.43
C PHE A 239 -4.45 -14.42 16.87
N GLY A 240 -4.56 -13.62 15.81
CA GLY A 240 -5.84 -13.31 15.16
C GLY A 240 -6.67 -12.21 15.83
N THR A 241 -6.15 -11.49 16.84
CA THR A 241 -6.81 -10.27 17.34
C THR A 241 -6.50 -9.04 16.51
N GLY A 242 -5.38 -9.04 15.78
CA GLY A 242 -4.91 -7.95 14.93
C GLY A 242 -4.03 -6.95 15.69
N ILE A 243 -3.17 -6.23 14.97
CA ILE A 243 -2.22 -5.26 15.52
C ILE A 243 -2.12 -4.00 14.65
N VAL A 244 -1.66 -2.91 15.27
CA VAL A 244 -1.21 -1.70 14.59
C VAL A 244 0.19 -1.35 15.09
N LEU A 245 1.10 -1.10 14.15
CA LEU A 245 2.47 -0.70 14.44
C LEU A 245 2.74 0.69 13.87
N ILE A 246 3.28 1.58 14.71
CA ILE A 246 3.63 2.95 14.32
C ILE A 246 5.15 3.06 14.25
N PHE A 247 5.64 3.66 13.17
CA PHE A 247 7.07 3.84 12.89
C PHE A 247 7.40 5.30 12.67
N GLN A 248 8.63 5.68 13.02
CA GLN A 248 9.18 7.00 12.73
C GLN A 248 10.02 6.94 11.43
N SER A 249 9.65 7.74 10.43
CA SER A 249 10.19 7.64 9.07
C SER A 249 11.57 8.30 8.87
N ASN A 250 11.83 9.43 9.55
CA ASN A 250 12.97 10.31 9.23
C ASN A 250 14.36 9.88 9.75
N LYS A 251 14.49 8.79 10.52
CA LYS A 251 15.76 8.46 11.23
C LYS A 251 16.62 7.39 10.57
N GLN A 252 16.24 6.86 9.41
CA GLN A 252 16.68 5.51 9.04
C GLN A 252 17.88 5.42 8.07
N ASN A 253 18.41 6.49 7.45
CA ASN A 253 19.62 6.47 6.59
C ASN A 253 19.80 5.18 5.73
N GLY A 254 18.74 4.69 5.08
CA GLY A 254 18.78 3.47 4.25
C GLY A 254 18.89 2.13 5.00
N ARG A 255 18.72 2.08 6.33
CA ARG A 255 18.74 0.86 7.13
C ARG A 255 17.41 0.13 7.07
N ASN A 256 17.41 -1.08 6.52
CA ASN A 256 16.29 -2.03 6.64
C ASN A 256 16.05 -2.45 8.10
N ASN A 257 14.90 -3.10 8.34
CA ASN A 257 14.48 -3.60 9.64
C ASN A 257 14.15 -2.50 10.65
N ILE A 258 13.39 -1.49 10.22
CA ILE A 258 12.89 -0.41 11.09
C ILE A 258 12.06 -1.05 12.22
N LYS A 259 12.44 -0.80 13.47
CA LYS A 259 11.65 -1.23 14.64
C LYS A 259 10.49 -0.27 14.90
N PRO A 260 9.33 -0.76 15.35
CA PRO A 260 8.19 0.10 15.66
C PRO A 260 8.49 0.99 16.88
N LEU A 261 7.98 2.21 16.83
CA LEU A 261 7.93 3.14 17.97
C LEU A 261 6.85 2.71 18.97
N MET A 262 5.71 2.23 18.45
CA MET A 262 4.55 1.84 19.25
C MET A 262 3.86 0.62 18.63
N LYS A 263 3.34 -0.25 19.50
CA LYS A 263 2.48 -1.38 19.14
C LYS A 263 1.15 -1.25 19.88
N ILE A 264 0.06 -1.38 19.14
CA ILE A 264 -1.31 -1.42 19.67
C ILE A 264 -1.93 -2.77 19.28
N GLU A 265 -2.48 -3.49 20.25
CA GLU A 265 -3.04 -4.84 20.06
C GLU A 265 -4.57 -4.83 20.15
N GLY A 266 -5.20 -5.54 19.23
CA GLY A 266 -6.64 -5.80 19.27
C GLY A 266 -7.01 -6.65 20.48
N GLN A 267 -8.21 -6.40 21.02
CA GLN A 267 -8.68 -7.03 22.26
C GLN A 267 -9.55 -8.27 22.04
N SER A 268 -9.99 -8.51 20.80
CA SER A 268 -10.93 -9.60 20.49
C SER A 268 -10.46 -10.42 19.29
N PHE A 269 -10.49 -11.74 19.46
CA PHE A 269 -10.17 -12.69 18.40
C PHE A 269 -11.12 -12.52 17.21
N GLY A 270 -10.57 -12.48 15.99
CA GLY A 270 -11.38 -12.30 14.78
C GLY A 270 -11.91 -10.88 14.56
N SER A 271 -11.56 -9.92 15.42
CA SER A 271 -12.00 -8.51 15.26
C SER A 271 -11.41 -7.81 14.04
N ARG A 272 -10.34 -8.38 13.45
CA ARG A 272 -9.56 -7.78 12.36
C ARG A 272 -9.04 -6.39 12.71
N PHE A 273 -8.65 -6.16 13.97
CA PHE A 273 -8.10 -4.88 14.42
C PHE A 273 -6.89 -4.48 13.56
N GLY A 274 -6.88 -3.27 13.03
CA GLY A 274 -5.89 -2.82 12.05
C GLY A 274 -6.27 -3.08 10.58
N HIS A 275 -7.51 -3.47 10.28
CA HIS A 275 -7.99 -3.62 8.90
C HIS A 275 -8.07 -2.29 8.12
N SER A 276 -8.33 -1.18 8.81
CA SER A 276 -8.35 0.17 8.25
C SER A 276 -7.83 1.15 9.30
N LEU A 277 -7.11 2.18 8.87
CA LEU A 277 -6.44 3.15 9.73
C LEU A 277 -6.67 4.55 9.21
N ILE A 278 -6.77 5.50 10.13
CA ILE A 278 -6.73 6.92 9.84
C ILE A 278 -6.08 7.65 11.03
N PHE A 279 -5.21 8.59 10.74
CA PHE A 279 -4.76 9.62 11.66
C PHE A 279 -5.63 10.86 11.48
N LEU A 280 -6.22 11.33 12.58
CA LEU A 280 -7.08 12.49 12.59
C LEU A 280 -6.86 13.23 13.91
N ASP A 281 -6.64 14.54 13.81
CA ASP A 281 -6.71 15.45 14.95
C ASP A 281 -8.19 15.72 15.28
N ILE A 282 -8.69 15.06 16.33
CA ILE A 282 -10.12 15.12 16.72
C ILE A 282 -10.36 16.30 17.67
N ASN A 283 -9.37 16.68 18.48
CA ASN A 283 -9.46 17.69 19.52
C ASN A 283 -8.88 19.05 19.12
N GLY A 284 -8.24 19.16 17.95
CA GLY A 284 -7.73 20.40 17.38
C GLY A 284 -6.45 20.90 18.04
N ASP A 285 -5.70 20.05 18.75
CA ASP A 285 -4.48 20.46 19.47
C ASP A 285 -3.21 20.41 18.60
N GLY A 286 -3.36 20.00 17.34
CA GLY A 286 -2.34 20.09 16.30
C GLY A 286 -1.43 18.87 16.23
#